data_AF-A0A4U5QMZ6-F1
#
_entry.id   AF-A0A4U5QMZ6-F1
#
_cell.length_a   1.000
_cell.length_b   1.000
_cell.length_c   1.000
_cell.angle_alpha   90.00
_cell.angle_beta   90.00
_cell.angle_gamma   90.00
#
_symmetry.space_group_name_H-M   'P 1'
#
loop_
_entity.id
_entity.type
_entity.pdbx_description
1 polymer ?
#
loop_
_entity_poly.entity_id
_entity_poly.type
_entity_poly.pdbx_seq_one_letter_code
_entity_poly.pdbx_strand_id
1 'polypeptide(L)'
;MQPRVSQSTPCVTPDKNSVAVLMKTRVSRLLSASHRIKNRNGPRIGRFDHAGRVVTLRGHSGTLVVLGTFLLWFGWYGFNPGSFINISKSYESGSYYGQWSAIGRTAVTTTLAGCTAALTTLFGKRLLAGHWNVTDVCNGLLGGFAAITGGCSVVDPWAAVLCGFVSAWVLIGCNKLAEKLHYDDPLEATQLHGGCGSWGIIFTALFAKEAYVNEVYPGQPGRPYGLFMGGGARLLAAHIVQILVIVAWVSVTMGTLFFILHKLKLLRISAEEEMAGMDMTSHGGLAYVYTDHEDEVKKQLGAV
;
A
#
# COMPACT_ATOMS: atom_id res chain seq x y z
N MET A 1 -6.53 66.67 59.97
CA MET A 1 -6.20 65.28 59.59
C MET A 1 -7.49 64.50 59.46
N GLN A 2 -7.89 64.16 58.23
CA GLN A 2 -8.96 63.18 57.94
C GLN A 2 -8.38 62.14 56.97
N PRO A 3 -8.70 60.84 57.11
CA PRO A 3 -8.09 59.78 56.33
C PRO A 3 -8.72 59.64 54.94
N ARG A 4 -7.90 59.23 53.98
CA ARG A 4 -8.23 59.02 52.56
C ARG A 4 -8.83 57.61 52.39
N VAL A 5 -10.06 57.50 51.87
CA VAL A 5 -10.70 56.22 51.51
C VAL A 5 -10.32 55.85 50.07
N SER A 6 -9.73 54.67 49.87
CA SER A 6 -9.42 54.12 48.55
C SER A 6 -10.65 53.44 47.93
N GLN A 7 -11.07 53.87 46.73
CA GLN A 7 -12.09 53.17 45.96
C GLN A 7 -11.47 51.97 45.21
N SER A 8 -12.00 50.78 45.44
CA SER A 8 -11.66 49.55 44.72
C SER A 8 -12.48 49.45 43.42
N THR A 9 -11.81 49.27 42.29
CA THR A 9 -12.42 48.98 40.97
C THR A 9 -13.08 47.58 40.98
N PRO A 10 -14.31 47.41 40.44
CA PRO A 10 -14.92 46.09 40.35
C PRO A 10 -14.26 45.22 39.27
N CYS A 11 -13.95 43.98 39.63
CA CYS A 11 -13.45 42.95 38.72
C CYS A 11 -14.58 42.51 37.78
N VAL A 12 -14.48 42.83 36.49
CA VAL A 12 -15.42 42.37 35.47
C VAL A 12 -15.05 40.94 35.09
N THR A 13 -15.83 39.97 35.57
CA THR A 13 -15.71 38.58 35.11
C THR A 13 -16.25 38.47 33.67
N PRO A 14 -15.51 37.86 32.72
CA PRO A 14 -15.95 37.77 31.34
C PRO A 14 -17.23 36.92 31.22
N ASP A 15 -18.20 37.44 30.45
CA ASP A 15 -19.46 36.76 30.14
C ASP A 15 -19.18 35.39 29.48
N LYS A 16 -19.80 34.34 30.05
CA LYS A 16 -19.70 32.95 29.58
C LYS A 16 -20.10 32.82 28.10
N ASN A 17 -20.96 33.70 27.59
CA ASN A 17 -21.35 33.72 26.18
C ASN A 17 -20.21 34.19 25.25
N SER A 18 -19.38 35.15 25.67
CA SER A 18 -18.26 35.64 24.86
C SER A 18 -17.15 34.60 24.71
N VAL A 19 -16.90 33.78 25.75
CA VAL A 19 -15.91 32.70 25.71
C VAL A 19 -16.39 31.56 24.80
N ALA A 20 -17.68 31.22 24.84
CA ALA A 20 -18.27 30.19 23.98
C ALA A 20 -18.26 30.58 22.50
N VAL A 21 -18.56 31.84 22.17
CA VAL A 21 -18.48 32.37 20.80
C VAL A 21 -17.03 32.36 20.29
N LEU A 22 -16.07 32.82 21.11
CA LEU A 22 -14.65 32.82 20.74
C LEU A 22 -14.09 31.40 20.51
N MET A 23 -14.50 30.43 21.34
CA MET A 23 -14.17 29.01 21.13
C MET A 23 -14.76 28.46 19.84
N LYS A 24 -16.04 28.73 19.55
CA LYS A 24 -16.68 28.28 18.29
C LYS A 24 -15.98 28.88 17.06
N THR A 25 -15.60 30.16 17.10
CA THR A 25 -14.87 30.81 15.99
C THR A 25 -13.45 30.27 15.84
N ARG A 26 -12.74 29.97 16.93
CA ARG A 26 -11.39 29.36 16.87
C ARG A 26 -11.44 27.91 16.37
N VAL A 27 -12.42 27.12 16.80
CA VAL A 27 -12.62 25.74 16.31
C VAL A 27 -13.03 25.74 14.83
N SER A 28 -13.91 26.66 14.40
CA SER A 28 -14.26 26.83 12.98
C SER A 28 -13.06 27.24 12.12
N ARG A 29 -12.19 28.13 12.62
CA ARG A 29 -10.95 28.51 11.92
C ARG A 29 -9.92 27.38 11.88
N LEU A 30 -9.82 26.55 12.93
CA LEU A 30 -8.97 25.35 12.95
C LEU A 30 -9.50 24.26 12.00
N LEU A 31 -10.81 24.07 11.92
CA LEU A 31 -11.45 23.14 10.97
C LEU A 31 -11.33 23.65 9.53
N SER A 32 -11.43 24.96 9.31
CA SER A 32 -11.22 25.60 8.00
C SER A 32 -9.74 25.60 7.57
N ALA A 33 -8.81 25.71 8.52
CA ALA A 33 -7.38 25.53 8.27
C ALA A 33 -7.05 24.06 7.99
N SER A 34 -7.66 23.13 8.72
CA SER A 34 -7.56 21.69 8.45
C SER A 34 -8.12 21.33 7.07
N HIS A 35 -9.26 21.90 6.66
CA HIS A 35 -9.82 21.74 5.31
C HIS A 35 -8.90 22.32 4.22
N ARG A 36 -8.30 23.50 4.46
CA ARG A 36 -7.35 24.12 3.51
C ARG A 36 -6.00 23.39 3.42
N ILE A 37 -5.55 22.76 4.50
CA ILE A 37 -4.33 21.94 4.53
C ILE A 37 -4.58 20.57 3.89
N LYS A 38 -5.78 19.98 4.09
CA LYS A 38 -6.22 18.74 3.43
C LYS A 38 -6.29 18.88 1.90
N ASN A 39 -6.47 20.10 1.39
CA ASN A 39 -6.58 20.39 -0.04
C ASN A 39 -5.25 20.46 -0.81
N ARG A 40 -4.08 20.45 -0.14
CA ARG A 40 -2.81 20.72 -0.85
C ARG A 40 -1.93 19.52 -1.14
N ASN A 41 -2.00 18.45 -0.33
CA ASN A 41 -1.36 17.14 -0.58
C ASN A 41 -2.29 15.97 -0.21
N GLY A 42 -3.56 16.24 0.11
CA GLY A 42 -4.50 15.22 0.54
C GLY A 42 -5.08 14.40 -0.63
N PRO A 43 -6.23 13.75 -0.46
CA PRO A 43 -6.80 12.93 -1.50
C PRO A 43 -7.11 13.71 -2.78
N ARG A 44 -7.18 13.00 -3.92
CA ARG A 44 -7.58 13.61 -5.20
C ARG A 44 -8.97 14.24 -5.07
N ILE A 45 -9.19 15.34 -5.79
CA ILE A 45 -10.48 16.02 -5.79
C ILE A 45 -11.56 15.04 -6.26
N GLY A 46 -12.68 14.99 -5.53
CA GLY A 46 -13.78 14.07 -5.83
C GLY A 46 -13.60 12.64 -5.34
N ARG A 47 -12.46 12.26 -4.76
CA ARG A 47 -12.27 10.91 -4.17
C ARG A 47 -13.21 10.64 -2.99
N PHE A 48 -13.48 11.67 -2.19
CA PHE A 48 -14.39 11.63 -1.05
C PHE A 48 -15.42 12.75 -1.18
N ASP A 49 -16.70 12.43 -1.05
CA ASP A 49 -17.77 13.42 -1.15
C ASP A 49 -17.90 14.29 0.12
N HIS A 50 -18.80 15.28 0.11
CA HIS A 50 -19.03 16.16 1.26
C HIS A 50 -19.53 15.44 2.53
N ALA A 51 -20.12 14.24 2.37
CA ALA A 51 -20.52 13.38 3.48
C ALA A 51 -19.38 12.46 3.94
N GLY A 52 -18.19 12.55 3.33
CA GLY A 52 -17.03 11.71 3.61
C GLY A 52 -17.12 10.30 3.04
N ARG A 53 -18.07 10.05 2.13
CA ARG A 53 -18.25 8.76 1.47
C ARG A 53 -17.24 8.60 0.34
N VAL A 54 -16.83 7.34 0.14
CA VAL A 54 -15.87 6.91 -0.87
C VAL A 54 -16.51 7.01 -2.25
N VAL A 55 -15.91 7.78 -3.16
CA VAL A 55 -16.30 7.86 -4.57
C VAL A 55 -15.19 7.22 -5.41
N THR A 56 -15.57 6.23 -6.23
CA THR A 56 -14.61 5.50 -7.06
C THR A 56 -14.21 6.33 -8.27
N LEU A 57 -12.93 6.70 -8.32
CA LEU A 57 -12.31 7.29 -9.52
C LEU A 57 -11.81 6.14 -10.40
N ARG A 58 -12.48 5.89 -11.53
CA ARG A 58 -12.15 4.77 -12.42
C ARG A 58 -10.77 4.99 -13.05
N GLY A 59 -10.01 3.89 -13.15
CA GLY A 59 -8.76 3.87 -13.90
C GLY A 59 -9.02 4.05 -15.40
N HIS A 60 -8.01 4.57 -16.10
CA HIS A 60 -8.12 4.92 -17.51
C HIS A 60 -8.28 3.69 -18.43
N SER A 61 -7.59 2.58 -18.14
CA SER A 61 -7.66 1.37 -18.97
C SER A 61 -7.41 0.09 -18.17
N GLY A 62 -8.41 -0.79 -18.12
CA GLY A 62 -8.27 -2.13 -17.53
C GLY A 62 -7.31 -3.03 -18.32
N THR A 63 -7.28 -2.90 -19.65
CA THR A 63 -6.39 -3.67 -20.52
C THR A 63 -4.91 -3.37 -20.23
N LEU A 64 -4.57 -2.10 -20.04
CA LEU A 64 -3.20 -1.71 -19.68
C LEU A 64 -2.81 -2.18 -18.27
N VAL A 65 -3.75 -2.21 -17.32
CA VAL A 65 -3.51 -2.80 -15.99
C VAL A 65 -3.17 -4.29 -16.10
N VAL A 66 -3.93 -5.04 -16.91
CA VAL A 66 -3.67 -6.47 -17.13
C VAL A 66 -2.32 -6.68 -17.82
N LEU A 67 -2.02 -5.92 -18.88
CA LEU A 67 -0.73 -5.98 -19.57
C LEU A 67 0.43 -5.67 -18.61
N GLY A 68 0.32 -4.59 -17.84
CA GLY A 68 1.31 -4.23 -16.82
C GLY A 68 1.49 -5.32 -15.77
N THR A 69 0.41 -5.98 -15.36
CA THR A 69 0.45 -7.10 -14.42
C THR A 69 1.22 -8.30 -14.98
N PHE A 70 1.03 -8.64 -16.25
CA PHE A 70 1.82 -9.71 -16.90
C PHE A 70 3.30 -9.34 -17.04
N LEU A 71 3.61 -8.09 -17.38
CA LEU A 71 5.00 -7.61 -17.42
C LEU A 71 5.66 -7.68 -16.04
N LEU A 72 4.93 -7.28 -14.98
CA LEU A 72 5.40 -7.37 -13.61
C LEU A 72 5.56 -8.82 -13.15
N TRP A 73 4.66 -9.73 -13.53
CA TRP A 73 4.82 -11.16 -13.24
C TRP A 73 6.10 -11.69 -13.89
N PHE A 74 6.26 -11.48 -15.20
CA PHE A 74 7.47 -11.88 -15.90
C PHE A 74 8.72 -11.29 -15.23
N GLY A 75 8.70 -9.99 -14.92
CA GLY A 75 9.77 -9.31 -14.19
C GLY A 75 10.04 -9.91 -12.80
N TRP A 76 9.03 -10.42 -12.11
CA TRP A 76 9.19 -11.04 -10.78
C TRP A 76 9.99 -12.34 -10.81
N TYR A 77 10.03 -13.05 -11.94
CA TYR A 77 10.96 -14.17 -12.11
C TYR A 77 12.42 -13.69 -12.26
N GLY A 78 12.63 -12.50 -12.82
CA GLY A 78 13.94 -11.83 -12.77
C GLY A 78 14.27 -11.33 -11.36
N PHE A 79 13.27 -10.87 -10.60
CA PHE A 79 13.46 -10.32 -9.26
C PHE A 79 13.76 -11.43 -8.22
N ASN A 80 12.87 -12.41 -8.06
CA ASN A 80 12.98 -13.43 -7.02
C ASN A 80 14.03 -14.50 -7.38
N PRO A 81 13.85 -15.35 -8.41
CA PRO A 81 14.88 -16.28 -8.86
C PRO A 81 16.22 -15.62 -9.22
N GLY A 82 16.19 -14.44 -9.86
CA GLY A 82 17.41 -13.72 -10.24
C GLY A 82 18.17 -13.07 -9.07
N SER A 83 17.59 -13.04 -7.87
CA SER A 83 18.32 -12.65 -6.64
C SER A 83 19.44 -13.65 -6.29
N PHE A 84 19.41 -14.85 -6.87
CA PHE A 84 20.54 -15.76 -6.83
C PHE A 84 21.57 -15.36 -7.90
N ILE A 85 22.67 -14.74 -7.47
CA ILE A 85 23.75 -14.25 -8.36
C ILE A 85 24.46 -15.37 -9.15
N ASN A 86 24.32 -16.62 -8.74
CA ASN A 86 24.94 -17.80 -9.36
C ASN A 86 23.93 -18.94 -9.45
N ILE A 87 24.03 -19.78 -10.49
CA ILE A 87 23.14 -20.94 -10.68
C ILE A 87 23.88 -22.25 -10.35
N SER A 88 25.07 -22.41 -10.92
CA SER A 88 25.84 -23.67 -10.89
C SER A 88 26.69 -23.81 -9.62
N LYS A 89 26.05 -23.79 -8.45
CA LYS A 89 26.71 -24.04 -7.17
C LYS A 89 26.08 -25.27 -6.51
N SER A 90 26.84 -26.36 -6.40
CA SER A 90 26.40 -27.56 -5.69
C SER A 90 26.39 -27.33 -4.18
N TYR A 91 25.46 -27.98 -3.48
CA TYR A 91 25.51 -28.05 -2.02
C TYR A 91 26.43 -29.20 -1.59
N GLU A 92 26.93 -29.15 -0.35
CA GLU A 92 27.81 -30.19 0.19
C GLU A 92 27.11 -31.56 0.29
N SER A 93 25.77 -31.58 0.32
CA SER A 93 24.94 -32.76 0.57
C SER A 93 24.64 -33.64 -0.67
N GLY A 94 25.30 -33.44 -1.82
CA GLY A 94 25.22 -34.35 -2.97
C GLY A 94 25.14 -33.68 -4.34
N SER A 95 25.17 -34.46 -5.43
CA SER A 95 25.25 -33.94 -6.80
C SER A 95 23.91 -33.52 -7.42
N TYR A 96 22.77 -33.89 -6.80
CA TYR A 96 21.43 -33.61 -7.34
C TYR A 96 20.85 -32.28 -6.84
N TYR A 97 21.25 -31.84 -5.64
CA TYR A 97 20.78 -30.60 -5.03
C TYR A 97 21.89 -29.54 -5.04
N GLY A 98 21.53 -28.37 -5.53
CA GLY A 98 22.40 -27.20 -5.56
C GLY A 98 21.56 -25.93 -5.62
N GLN A 99 22.21 -24.80 -5.88
CA GLN A 99 21.56 -23.50 -5.96
C GLN A 99 20.43 -23.45 -7.02
N TRP A 100 20.54 -24.25 -8.09
CA TRP A 100 19.43 -24.47 -9.05
C TRP A 100 18.14 -24.96 -8.41
N SER A 101 18.21 -25.77 -7.35
CA SER A 101 17.03 -26.25 -6.62
C SER A 101 16.36 -25.13 -5.81
N ALA A 102 17.14 -24.24 -5.20
CA ALA A 102 16.62 -23.07 -4.49
C ALA A 102 16.04 -22.03 -5.47
N ILE A 103 16.66 -21.84 -6.63
CA ILE A 103 16.13 -20.99 -7.71
C ILE A 103 14.79 -21.54 -8.22
N GLY A 104 14.73 -22.85 -8.50
CA GLY A 104 13.49 -23.51 -8.93
C GLY A 104 12.39 -23.41 -7.88
N ARG A 105 12.71 -23.66 -6.61
CA ARG A 105 11.78 -23.47 -5.48
C ARG A 105 11.29 -22.02 -5.42
N THR A 106 12.19 -21.05 -5.58
CA THR A 106 11.87 -19.62 -5.58
C THR A 106 10.90 -19.24 -6.70
N ALA A 107 11.09 -19.79 -7.90
CA ALA A 107 10.15 -19.57 -9.01
C ALA A 107 8.77 -20.16 -8.71
N VAL A 108 8.72 -21.38 -8.17
CA VAL A 108 7.47 -22.07 -7.83
C VAL A 108 6.71 -21.35 -6.71
N THR A 109 7.37 -21.01 -5.61
CA THR A 109 6.74 -20.30 -4.47
C THR A 109 6.23 -18.93 -4.90
N THR A 110 6.97 -18.21 -5.75
CA THR A 110 6.55 -16.91 -6.30
C THR A 110 5.21 -17.03 -7.03
N THR A 111 5.11 -17.98 -7.95
CA THR A 111 3.89 -18.20 -8.73
C THR A 111 2.73 -18.70 -7.88
N LEU A 112 2.96 -19.65 -6.97
CA LEU A 112 1.91 -20.16 -6.10
C LEU A 112 1.31 -19.07 -5.20
N ALA A 113 2.15 -18.21 -4.63
CA ALA A 113 1.70 -17.11 -3.78
C ALA A 113 0.90 -16.07 -4.58
N GLY A 114 1.41 -15.62 -5.73
CA GLY A 114 0.68 -14.67 -6.59
C GLY A 114 -0.65 -15.22 -7.10
N CYS A 115 -0.67 -16.45 -7.62
CA CYS A 115 -1.90 -17.09 -8.10
C CYS A 115 -2.93 -17.28 -6.98
N THR A 116 -2.49 -17.70 -5.79
CA THR A 116 -3.41 -17.90 -4.67
C THR A 116 -3.95 -16.56 -4.16
N ALA A 117 -3.13 -15.51 -4.11
CA ALA A 117 -3.59 -14.16 -3.77
C ALA A 117 -4.58 -13.62 -4.81
N ALA A 118 -4.35 -13.87 -6.11
CA ALA A 118 -5.25 -13.51 -7.19
C ALA A 118 -6.62 -14.18 -7.04
N LEU A 119 -6.65 -15.51 -6.85
CA LEU A 119 -7.89 -16.27 -6.67
C LEU A 119 -8.61 -15.87 -5.39
N THR A 120 -7.89 -15.69 -4.29
CA THR A 120 -8.48 -15.28 -3.01
C THR A 120 -9.09 -13.88 -3.13
N THR A 121 -8.43 -12.97 -3.85
CA THR A 121 -8.96 -11.63 -4.10
C THR A 121 -10.18 -11.68 -5.02
N LEU A 122 -10.13 -12.48 -6.09
CA LEU A 122 -11.25 -12.70 -7.01
C LEU A 122 -12.52 -13.13 -6.27
N PHE A 123 -12.44 -14.21 -5.49
CA PHE A 123 -13.60 -14.73 -4.75
C PHE A 123 -13.94 -13.87 -3.53
N GLY A 124 -12.94 -13.40 -2.77
CA GLY A 124 -13.15 -12.57 -1.59
C GLY A 124 -13.84 -11.24 -1.91
N LYS A 125 -13.37 -10.52 -2.94
CA LYS A 125 -14.01 -9.29 -3.39
C LYS A 125 -15.37 -9.55 -4.02
N ARG A 126 -15.56 -10.67 -4.73
CA ARG A 126 -16.89 -11.05 -5.25
C ARG A 126 -17.93 -11.19 -4.15
N LEU A 127 -17.56 -11.81 -3.03
CA LEU A 127 -18.45 -11.99 -1.88
C LEU A 127 -18.74 -10.66 -1.16
N LEU A 128 -17.77 -9.74 -1.13
CA LEU A 128 -17.92 -8.44 -0.46
C LEU A 128 -18.64 -7.38 -1.32
N ALA A 129 -18.34 -7.32 -2.62
CA ALA A 129 -18.78 -6.26 -3.52
C ALA A 129 -19.95 -6.67 -4.42
N GLY A 130 -20.21 -7.98 -4.59
CA GLY A 130 -21.32 -8.45 -5.42
C GLY A 130 -21.06 -8.40 -6.94
N HIS A 131 -19.84 -8.12 -7.38
CA HIS A 131 -19.43 -8.18 -8.79
C HIS A 131 -17.97 -8.62 -8.93
N TRP A 132 -17.55 -8.95 -10.15
CA TRP A 132 -16.17 -9.29 -10.48
C TRP A 132 -15.43 -8.04 -10.99
N ASN A 133 -14.17 -7.89 -10.61
CA ASN A 133 -13.34 -6.75 -11.06
C ASN A 133 -11.91 -7.23 -11.33
N VAL A 134 -11.46 -7.06 -12.57
CA VAL A 134 -10.13 -7.52 -13.00
C VAL A 134 -9.00 -6.76 -12.31
N THR A 135 -9.18 -5.46 -12.04
CA THR A 135 -8.15 -4.64 -11.38
C THR A 135 -7.89 -5.11 -9.95
N ASP A 136 -8.94 -5.51 -9.22
CA ASP A 136 -8.79 -6.11 -7.88
C ASP A 136 -7.97 -7.40 -7.94
N VAL A 137 -8.21 -8.25 -8.95
CA VAL A 137 -7.46 -9.51 -9.14
C VAL A 137 -5.99 -9.24 -9.45
N CYS A 138 -5.71 -8.27 -10.33
CA CYS A 138 -4.36 -7.83 -10.65
C CYS A 138 -3.61 -7.33 -9.40
N ASN A 139 -4.22 -6.45 -8.60
CA ASN A 139 -3.62 -5.97 -7.36
C ASN A 139 -3.43 -7.09 -6.33
N GLY A 140 -4.38 -8.02 -6.23
CA GLY A 140 -4.27 -9.21 -5.39
C GLY A 140 -3.06 -10.08 -5.78
N LEU A 141 -2.91 -10.35 -7.07
CA LEU A 141 -1.78 -11.11 -7.63
C LEU A 141 -0.43 -10.47 -7.28
N LEU A 142 -0.31 -9.16 -7.54
CA LEU A 142 0.90 -8.40 -7.23
C LEU A 142 1.17 -8.31 -5.72
N GLY A 143 0.12 -8.24 -4.89
CA GLY A 143 0.23 -8.34 -3.44
C GLY A 143 0.82 -9.67 -2.96
N GLY A 144 0.38 -10.77 -3.56
CA GLY A 144 0.96 -12.10 -3.29
C GLY A 144 2.44 -12.19 -3.67
N PHE A 145 2.85 -11.60 -4.79
CA PHE A 145 4.26 -11.52 -5.16
C PHE A 145 5.07 -10.67 -4.19
N ALA A 146 4.54 -9.51 -3.77
CA ALA A 146 5.18 -8.68 -2.76
C ALA A 146 5.37 -9.42 -1.43
N ALA A 147 4.35 -10.16 -0.97
CA ALA A 147 4.41 -10.91 0.27
C ALA A 147 5.45 -12.05 0.24
N ILE A 148 5.51 -12.84 -0.84
CA ILE A 148 6.42 -13.99 -0.88
C ILE A 148 7.89 -13.61 -1.09
N THR A 149 8.17 -12.39 -1.57
CA THR A 149 9.52 -11.94 -1.97
C THR A 149 10.59 -12.20 -0.90
N GLY A 150 10.32 -11.90 0.37
CA GLY A 150 11.29 -12.11 1.45
C GLY A 150 11.57 -13.58 1.81
N GLY A 151 10.63 -14.48 1.53
CA GLY A 151 10.68 -15.88 1.98
C GLY A 151 10.70 -16.91 0.85
N CYS A 152 10.62 -16.48 -0.40
CA CYS A 152 10.40 -17.33 -1.57
C CYS A 152 11.41 -18.48 -1.71
N SER A 153 12.65 -18.30 -1.25
CA SER A 153 13.71 -19.30 -1.29
C SER A 153 13.76 -20.23 -0.08
N VAL A 154 13.13 -19.87 1.03
CA VAL A 154 13.27 -20.53 2.34
C VAL A 154 12.00 -21.18 2.86
N VAL A 155 10.87 -21.05 2.16
CA VAL A 155 9.59 -21.69 2.54
C VAL A 155 9.26 -22.86 1.60
N ASP A 156 8.48 -23.81 2.11
CA ASP A 156 7.93 -24.89 1.28
C ASP A 156 6.85 -24.36 0.31
N PRO A 157 6.67 -24.99 -0.88
CA PRO A 157 5.65 -24.59 -1.86
C PRO A 157 4.22 -24.52 -1.31
N TRP A 158 3.83 -25.45 -0.43
CA TRP A 158 2.50 -25.43 0.19
C TRP A 158 2.30 -24.20 1.10
N ALA A 159 3.38 -23.74 1.76
CA ALA A 159 3.33 -22.57 2.62
C ALA A 159 3.16 -21.29 1.77
N ALA A 160 3.74 -21.24 0.57
CA ALA A 160 3.56 -20.11 -0.35
C ALA A 160 2.08 -19.90 -0.74
N VAL A 161 1.28 -20.97 -0.87
CA VAL A 161 -0.17 -20.87 -1.07
C VAL A 161 -0.83 -20.14 0.10
N LEU A 162 -0.50 -20.50 1.34
CA LEU A 162 -1.01 -19.81 2.53
C LEU A 162 -0.56 -18.34 2.59
N CYS A 163 0.69 -18.06 2.22
CA CYS A 163 1.21 -16.68 2.15
C CYS A 163 0.33 -15.82 1.23
N GLY A 164 0.07 -16.31 0.01
CA GLY A 164 -0.78 -15.65 -0.97
C GLY A 164 -2.21 -15.46 -0.49
N PHE A 165 -2.81 -16.51 0.08
CA PHE A 165 -4.17 -16.45 0.64
C PHE A 165 -4.30 -15.35 1.70
N VAL A 166 -3.42 -15.33 2.69
CA VAL A 166 -3.47 -14.31 3.76
C VAL A 166 -3.12 -12.93 3.22
N SER A 167 -2.17 -12.83 2.28
CA SER A 167 -1.80 -11.57 1.64
C SER A 167 -2.99 -10.88 0.97
N ALA A 168 -3.90 -11.63 0.33
CA ALA A 168 -5.10 -11.06 -0.26
C ALA A 168 -6.02 -10.41 0.81
N TRP A 169 -6.17 -11.06 1.96
CA TRP A 169 -6.96 -10.51 3.07
C TRP A 169 -6.29 -9.29 3.71
N VAL A 170 -4.96 -9.29 3.80
CA VAL A 170 -4.18 -8.12 4.23
C VAL A 170 -4.42 -6.95 3.29
N LEU A 171 -4.34 -7.17 1.96
CA LEU A 171 -4.64 -6.14 0.97
C LEU A 171 -6.05 -5.57 1.14
N ILE A 172 -7.06 -6.45 1.20
CA ILE A 172 -8.47 -6.04 1.38
C ILE A 172 -8.66 -5.24 2.69
N GLY A 173 -8.02 -5.69 3.78
CA GLY A 173 -8.06 -5.00 5.07
C GLY A 173 -7.39 -3.63 5.03
N CYS A 174 -6.21 -3.53 4.42
CA CYS A 174 -5.50 -2.27 4.23
C CYS A 174 -6.27 -1.30 3.33
N ASN A 175 -6.96 -1.77 2.29
CA ASN A 175 -7.80 -0.92 1.44
C ASN A 175 -8.96 -0.33 2.25
N LYS A 176 -9.66 -1.15 3.04
CA LYS A 176 -10.73 -0.67 3.95
C LYS A 176 -10.20 0.31 5.00
N LEU A 177 -9.00 0.08 5.52
CA LEU A 177 -8.37 0.99 6.47
C LEU A 177 -8.04 2.34 5.81
N ALA A 178 -7.50 2.32 4.59
CA ALA A 178 -7.22 3.52 3.82
C ALA A 178 -8.49 4.35 3.57
N GLU A 179 -9.58 3.69 3.18
CA GLU A 179 -10.89 4.35 3.03
C GLU A 179 -11.36 5.00 4.33
N LYS A 180 -11.25 4.29 5.47
CA LYS A 180 -11.64 4.81 6.79
C LYS A 180 -10.79 6.00 7.23
N LEU A 181 -9.51 6.03 6.83
CA LEU A 181 -8.58 7.11 7.16
C LEU A 181 -8.60 8.27 6.14
N HIS A 182 -9.49 8.23 5.13
CA HIS A 182 -9.51 9.16 4.01
C HIS A 182 -8.15 9.26 3.29
N TYR A 183 -7.44 8.13 3.21
CA TYR A 183 -6.18 8.00 2.48
C TYR A 183 -6.46 7.56 1.05
N ASP A 184 -5.95 8.32 0.08
CA ASP A 184 -6.14 8.07 -1.35
C ASP A 184 -4.81 7.69 -2.00
N ASP A 185 -4.63 6.39 -2.20
CA ASP A 185 -3.54 5.81 -2.96
C ASP A 185 -4.13 5.23 -4.26
N PRO A 186 -3.97 5.90 -5.41
CA PRO A 186 -4.59 5.50 -6.67
C PRO A 186 -4.20 4.09 -7.13
N LEU A 187 -3.00 3.66 -6.77
CA LEU A 187 -2.41 2.38 -7.18
C LEU A 187 -2.49 1.33 -6.08
N GLU A 188 -3.02 1.68 -4.90
CA GLU A 188 -2.97 0.86 -3.69
C GLU A 188 -1.52 0.47 -3.32
N ALA A 189 -0.53 1.28 -3.69
CA ALA A 189 0.89 0.95 -3.57
C ALA A 189 1.31 0.74 -2.11
N THR A 190 0.76 1.54 -1.19
CA THR A 190 1.01 1.45 0.26
C THR A 190 0.41 0.16 0.84
N GLN A 191 -0.80 -0.19 0.42
CA GLN A 191 -1.53 -1.36 0.88
C GLN A 191 -0.87 -2.64 0.35
N LEU A 192 -0.44 -2.61 -0.90
CA LEU A 192 0.24 -3.70 -1.57
C LEU A 192 1.68 -3.87 -1.08
N HIS A 193 2.55 -2.88 -1.29
CA HIS A 193 3.96 -3.02 -0.93
C HIS A 193 4.20 -2.90 0.58
N GLY A 194 3.56 -1.92 1.22
CA GLY A 194 3.68 -1.73 2.67
C GLY A 194 2.95 -2.80 3.46
N GLY A 195 1.66 -3.02 3.16
CA GLY A 195 0.82 -3.99 3.85
C GLY A 195 1.22 -5.44 3.56
N CYS A 196 1.07 -5.88 2.30
CA CYS A 196 1.41 -7.27 1.93
C CYS A 196 2.90 -7.56 2.11
N GLY A 197 3.80 -6.60 1.86
CA GLY A 197 5.23 -6.76 2.12
C GLY A 197 5.54 -6.96 3.61
N SER A 198 4.90 -6.21 4.51
CA SER A 198 5.05 -6.41 5.97
C SER A 198 4.54 -7.79 6.39
N TRP A 199 3.40 -8.23 5.83
CA TRP A 199 2.93 -9.60 6.02
C TRP A 199 3.96 -10.62 5.55
N GLY A 200 4.58 -10.41 4.38
CA GLY A 200 5.63 -11.27 3.85
C GLY A 200 6.84 -11.44 4.77
N ILE A 201 7.30 -10.35 5.37
CA ILE A 201 8.38 -10.36 6.36
C ILE A 201 7.98 -11.20 7.59
N ILE A 202 6.78 -11.00 8.12
CA ILE A 202 6.24 -11.80 9.23
C ILE A 202 6.12 -13.28 8.82
N PHE A 203 5.54 -13.55 7.65
CA PHE A 203 5.30 -14.89 7.15
C PHE A 203 6.60 -15.70 7.03
N THR A 204 7.66 -15.07 6.52
CA THR A 204 8.99 -15.69 6.44
C THR A 204 9.50 -16.09 7.82
N ALA A 205 9.32 -15.23 8.82
CA ALA A 205 9.69 -15.51 10.21
C ALA A 205 8.87 -16.64 10.86
N LEU A 206 7.71 -16.97 10.29
CA LEU A 206 6.85 -18.05 10.78
C LEU A 206 7.18 -19.39 10.09
N PHE A 207 7.42 -19.38 8.77
CA PHE A 207 7.45 -20.60 7.94
C PHE A 207 8.80 -20.91 7.27
N ALA A 208 9.86 -20.11 7.49
CA ALA A 208 11.18 -20.44 6.96
C ALA A 208 11.67 -21.79 7.49
N LYS A 209 12.03 -22.70 6.58
CA LYS A 209 12.46 -24.07 6.90
C LYS A 209 13.95 -24.09 7.16
N GLU A 210 14.38 -24.72 8.25
CA GLU A 210 15.79 -24.81 8.65
C GLU A 210 16.70 -25.29 7.52
N ALA A 211 16.34 -26.39 6.85
CA ALA A 211 17.12 -26.92 5.73
C ALA A 211 17.33 -25.88 4.61
N TYR A 212 16.28 -25.15 4.24
CA TYR A 212 16.36 -24.15 3.17
C TYR A 212 17.09 -22.89 3.60
N VAL A 213 16.97 -22.49 4.87
CA VAL A 213 17.77 -21.38 5.43
C VAL A 213 19.26 -21.73 5.37
N ASN A 214 19.62 -22.97 5.71
CA ASN A 214 21.01 -23.43 5.66
C ASN A 214 21.55 -23.56 4.23
N GLU A 215 20.72 -23.96 3.27
CA GLU A 215 21.05 -23.97 1.83
C GLU A 215 21.31 -22.55 1.28
N VAL A 216 20.40 -21.62 1.58
CA VAL A 216 20.41 -20.27 0.98
C VAL A 216 21.42 -19.36 1.68
N TYR A 217 21.61 -19.53 2.99
CA TYR A 217 22.51 -18.71 3.79
C TYR A 217 23.55 -19.56 4.54
N PRO A 218 24.52 -20.16 3.81
CA PRO A 218 25.53 -21.03 4.42
C PRO A 218 26.51 -20.26 5.32
N GLY A 219 27.33 -21.00 6.07
CA GLY A 219 28.48 -20.46 6.80
C GLY A 219 28.22 -20.02 8.23
N GLN A 220 27.01 -20.22 8.77
CA GLN A 220 26.72 -20.00 10.18
C GLN A 220 25.83 -21.12 10.73
N PRO A 221 26.32 -21.99 11.63
CA PRO A 221 25.51 -23.03 12.23
C PRO A 221 24.45 -22.42 13.16
N GLY A 222 23.28 -23.04 13.23
CA GLY A 222 22.20 -22.63 14.14
C GLY A 222 21.55 -21.29 13.77
N ARG A 223 21.48 -20.95 12.47
CA ARG A 223 20.73 -19.77 12.02
C ARG A 223 19.26 -19.87 12.45
N PRO A 224 18.66 -18.81 13.00
CA PRO A 224 17.24 -18.80 13.33
C PRO A 224 16.39 -19.05 12.07
N TYR A 225 15.34 -19.86 12.24
CA TYR A 225 14.38 -20.18 11.19
C TYR A 225 12.95 -20.02 11.73
N GLY A 226 11.96 -20.42 10.93
CA GLY A 226 10.54 -20.15 11.17
C GLY A 226 10.03 -20.67 12.51
N LEU A 227 9.27 -19.83 13.22
CA LEU A 227 8.67 -20.17 14.51
C LEU A 227 7.84 -21.46 14.45
N PHE A 228 6.99 -21.61 13.43
CA PHE A 228 6.15 -22.79 13.25
C PHE A 228 6.90 -24.00 12.68
N MET A 229 8.15 -23.80 12.25
CA MET A 229 9.02 -24.86 11.77
C MET A 229 9.91 -25.42 12.89
N GLY A 230 9.87 -24.85 14.10
CA GLY A 230 10.68 -25.26 15.25
C GLY A 230 11.80 -24.27 15.65
N GLY A 231 11.95 -23.15 14.92
CA GLY A 231 13.11 -22.24 15.07
C GLY A 231 13.02 -21.26 16.24
N GLY A 232 11.96 -21.34 17.05
CA GLY A 232 11.69 -20.44 18.16
C GLY A 232 11.33 -19.01 17.72
N ALA A 233 11.22 -18.09 18.69
CA ALA A 233 10.73 -16.73 18.45
C ALA A 233 11.79 -15.73 17.95
N ARG A 234 13.06 -16.16 17.84
CA ARG A 234 14.18 -15.24 17.56
C ARG A 234 14.09 -14.61 16.17
N LEU A 235 13.77 -15.39 15.14
CA LEU A 235 13.61 -14.86 13.78
C LEU A 235 12.42 -13.90 13.70
N LEU A 236 11.30 -14.25 14.33
CA LEU A 236 10.12 -13.40 14.41
C LEU A 236 10.42 -12.07 15.09
N ALA A 237 11.09 -12.09 16.25
CA ALA A 237 11.48 -10.87 16.94
C ALA A 237 12.38 -9.98 16.06
N ALA A 238 13.36 -10.56 15.37
CA ALA A 238 14.23 -9.84 14.45
C ALA A 238 13.46 -9.22 13.27
N HIS A 239 12.50 -9.94 12.70
CA HIS A 239 11.68 -9.47 11.58
C HIS A 239 10.68 -8.38 12.01
N ILE A 240 10.14 -8.43 13.24
CA ILE A 240 9.34 -7.33 13.79
C ILE A 240 10.21 -6.07 13.94
N VAL A 241 11.42 -6.20 14.49
CA VAL A 241 12.39 -5.09 14.56
C VAL A 241 12.72 -4.57 13.16
N GLN A 242 12.93 -5.45 12.18
CA GLN A 242 13.19 -5.09 10.79
C GLN A 242 12.05 -4.23 10.21
N ILE A 243 10.79 -4.62 10.39
CA ILE A 243 9.63 -3.82 9.93
C ILE A 243 9.64 -2.44 10.60
N LEU A 244 9.83 -2.37 11.91
CA LEU A 244 9.86 -1.10 12.64
C LEU A 244 10.99 -0.19 12.15
N VAL A 245 12.17 -0.75 11.90
CA VAL A 245 13.33 0.00 11.36
C VAL A 245 13.06 0.49 9.94
N ILE A 246 12.48 -0.34 9.07
CA ILE A 246 12.11 0.06 7.70
C ILE A 246 11.09 1.21 7.76
N VAL A 247 10.02 1.07 8.54
CA VAL A 247 9.00 2.11 8.69
C VAL A 247 9.60 3.41 9.23
N ALA A 248 10.43 3.33 10.27
CA ALA A 248 11.09 4.50 10.85
C ALA A 248 12.02 5.18 9.83
N TRP A 249 12.88 4.42 9.16
CA TRP A 249 13.83 4.94 8.17
C TRP A 249 13.12 5.62 7.00
N VAL A 250 12.14 4.96 6.40
CA VAL A 250 11.36 5.51 5.27
C VAL A 250 10.57 6.74 5.72
N SER A 251 9.92 6.69 6.88
CA SER A 251 9.15 7.84 7.39
C SER A 251 10.03 9.06 7.67
N VAL A 252 11.22 8.87 8.23
CA VAL A 252 12.16 9.97 8.49
C VAL A 252 12.70 10.54 7.18
N THR A 253 13.19 9.70 6.28
CA THR A 253 13.84 10.15 5.03
C THR A 253 12.83 10.75 4.06
N MET A 254 11.79 10.00 3.69
CA MET A 254 10.77 10.45 2.74
C MET A 254 9.87 11.51 3.37
N GLY A 255 9.54 11.41 4.66
CA GLY A 255 8.77 12.45 5.35
C GLY A 255 9.50 13.79 5.35
N THR A 256 10.82 13.80 5.56
CA THR A 256 11.64 15.02 5.46
C THR A 256 11.64 15.58 4.03
N LEU A 257 11.86 14.72 3.03
CA LEU A 257 11.85 15.14 1.62
C LEU A 257 10.49 15.74 1.22
N PHE A 258 9.39 15.02 1.47
CA PHE A 258 8.05 15.49 1.13
C PHE A 258 7.65 16.73 1.93
N PHE A 259 8.10 16.87 3.17
CA PHE A 259 7.89 18.09 3.94
C PHE A 259 8.59 19.30 3.29
N ILE A 260 9.84 19.16 2.84
CA ILE A 260 10.57 20.21 2.14
C ILE A 260 9.85 20.57 0.82
N LEU A 261 9.52 19.56 0.00
CA LEU A 261 8.82 19.78 -1.27
C LEU A 261 7.44 20.43 -1.07
N HIS A 262 6.74 20.08 0.03
CA HIS A 262 5.49 20.72 0.41
C HIS A 262 5.69 22.21 0.77
N LYS A 263 6.75 22.56 1.52
CA LYS A 263 7.08 23.96 1.83
C LYS A 263 7.41 24.76 0.59
N LEU A 264 8.04 24.13 -0.40
CA LEU A 264 8.32 24.70 -1.71
C LEU A 264 7.10 24.73 -2.65
N LYS A 265 5.96 24.16 -2.24
CA LYS A 265 4.71 24.06 -3.03
C LYS A 265 4.88 23.31 -4.37
N LEU A 266 5.69 22.26 -4.38
CA LEU A 266 6.03 21.50 -5.61
C LEU A 266 5.27 20.17 -5.78
N LEU A 267 4.48 19.74 -4.79
CA LEU A 267 3.91 18.38 -4.77
C LEU A 267 2.55 18.21 -5.43
N ARG A 268 1.77 19.29 -5.57
CA ARG A 268 0.43 19.22 -6.15
C ARG A 268 0.19 20.41 -7.08
N ILE A 269 -0.42 20.10 -8.21
CA ILE A 269 -0.90 21.07 -9.20
C ILE A 269 -2.09 21.88 -8.64
N SER A 270 -2.50 22.93 -9.36
CA SER A 270 -3.68 23.71 -8.97
C SER A 270 -4.95 22.89 -9.07
N ALA A 271 -6.00 23.30 -8.35
CA ALA A 271 -7.29 22.59 -8.39
C ALA A 271 -7.93 22.69 -9.78
N GLU A 272 -7.73 23.82 -10.45
CA GLU A 272 -8.17 24.07 -11.82
C GLU A 272 -7.48 23.12 -12.80
N GLU A 273 -6.16 22.93 -12.68
CA GLU A 273 -5.41 21.97 -13.52
C GLU A 273 -5.78 20.52 -13.20
N GLU A 274 -5.97 20.16 -11.93
CA GLU A 274 -6.39 18.81 -11.54
C GLU A 274 -7.76 18.45 -12.11
N MET A 275 -8.70 19.40 -12.10
CA MET A 275 -10.04 19.22 -12.68
C MET A 275 -10.03 19.21 -14.21
N ALA A 276 -9.16 20.00 -14.86
CA ALA A 276 -9.00 20.01 -16.31
C ALA A 276 -8.30 18.75 -16.85
N GLY A 277 -7.46 18.11 -16.03
CA GLY A 277 -6.65 16.96 -16.40
C GLY A 277 -5.30 17.35 -17.00
N MET A 278 -4.23 16.67 -16.56
CA MET A 278 -2.85 16.97 -16.96
C MET A 278 -2.57 16.75 -18.45
N ASP A 279 -3.36 15.94 -19.14
CA ASP A 279 -3.26 15.78 -20.59
C ASP A 279 -3.56 17.12 -21.28
N MET A 280 -4.65 17.78 -20.87
CA MET A 280 -5.05 19.07 -21.42
C MET A 280 -4.09 20.20 -21.03
N THR A 281 -3.71 20.27 -19.75
CA THR A 281 -2.93 21.40 -19.23
C THR A 281 -1.44 21.30 -19.51
N SER A 282 -0.87 20.09 -19.53
CA SER A 282 0.58 19.87 -19.66
C SER A 282 0.98 19.32 -21.03
N HIS A 283 0.08 18.63 -21.76
CA HIS A 283 0.39 17.97 -23.03
C HIS A 283 -0.37 18.56 -24.23
N GLY A 284 -1.24 19.55 -24.01
CA GLY A 284 -1.90 20.31 -25.08
C GLY A 284 -3.04 19.58 -25.80
N GLY A 285 -3.53 18.47 -25.24
CA GLY A 285 -4.62 17.70 -25.84
C GLY A 285 -4.83 16.36 -25.12
N LEU A 286 -5.95 15.70 -25.42
CA LEU A 286 -6.25 14.38 -24.87
C LEU A 286 -5.26 13.34 -25.44
N ALA A 287 -4.61 12.57 -24.57
CA ALA A 287 -3.75 11.48 -25.00
C ALA A 287 -4.53 10.35 -25.68
N TYR A 288 -5.84 10.26 -25.40
CA TYR A 288 -6.74 9.22 -25.90
C TYR A 288 -8.12 9.82 -26.19
N VAL A 289 -8.79 9.33 -27.24
CA VAL A 289 -10.18 9.70 -27.52
C VAL A 289 -11.09 8.98 -26.53
N TYR A 290 -11.75 9.74 -25.65
CA TYR A 290 -12.80 9.20 -24.80
C TYR A 290 -14.09 9.10 -25.63
N THR A 291 -14.45 7.90 -26.07
CA THR A 291 -15.83 7.61 -26.48
C THR A 291 -16.61 7.30 -25.22
N ASP A 292 -17.39 8.25 -24.73
CA ASP A 292 -18.35 7.96 -23.67
C ASP A 292 -19.36 6.93 -24.18
N HIS A 293 -19.70 5.95 -23.34
CA HIS A 293 -20.63 4.88 -23.70
C HIS A 293 -22.02 5.44 -24.10
N GLU A 294 -22.35 6.66 -23.65
CA GLU A 294 -23.53 7.41 -24.07
C GLU A 294 -23.46 7.87 -25.53
N ASP A 295 -22.27 8.20 -26.04
CA ASP A 295 -22.07 8.60 -27.44
C ASP A 295 -22.17 7.38 -28.37
N GLU A 296 -21.70 6.21 -27.95
CA GLU A 296 -21.93 4.96 -28.69
C GLU A 296 -23.41 4.57 -28.72
N VAL A 297 -24.11 4.69 -27.58
CA VAL A 297 -25.56 4.41 -27.50
C VAL A 297 -26.36 5.41 -28.33
N LYS A 298 -26.03 6.71 -28.30
CA LYS A 298 -26.67 7.72 -29.18
C LYS A 298 -26.35 7.47 -30.65
N LYS A 299 -25.14 7.02 -30.98
CA LYS A 299 -24.74 6.69 -32.36
C LYS A 299 -25.39 5.42 -32.87
N GLN A 300 -25.67 4.44 -31.99
CA GLN A 300 -26.45 3.26 -32.33
C GLN A 300 -27.96 3.54 -32.42
N LEU A 301 -28.50 4.40 -31.56
CA LEU A 301 -29.92 4.81 -31.59
C LEU A 301 -30.23 5.82 -32.71
N GLY A 302 -29.24 6.54 -33.20
CA GLY A 302 -29.36 7.46 -34.35
C GLY A 302 -29.04 6.82 -35.71
N ALA A 303 -28.76 5.51 -35.75
CA ALA A 303 -28.49 4.74 -36.97
C ALA A 303 -29.63 3.79 -37.37
N VAL A 304 -30.86 4.05 -36.87
CA VAL A 304 -32.11 3.38 -37.28
C VAL A 304 -32.96 4.35 -38.08
#